data_AF-A0A8T2R4E6-F1
#
_entry.id   AF-A0A8T2R4E6-F1
#
_cell.length_a   1.000
_cell.length_b   1.000
_cell.length_c   1.000
_cell.angle_alpha   90.00
_cell.angle_beta   90.00
_cell.angle_gamma   90.00
#
_symmetry.space_group_name_H-M   'P 1'
#
loop_
_entity.id
_entity.type
_entity.pdbx_description
1 polymer ?
#
loop_
_entity_poly.entity_id
_entity_poly.type
_entity_poly.pdbx_seq_one_letter_code
_entity_poly.pdbx_strand_id
1 'polypeptide(L)'
;MTSKTTSLRAQSFPLGKSFSAGLHKKSRIFLVLCALLLVFLFLSSVRDSDDIPLEPHLLHGYRLTGRSFHHATYEVVQTKAIEDLLQKESTKMDGFVQCDRSHYRTDVCVARGDVRVLACRSPFHGSKCRDGYRILVFTNFAKEKVERVKPYTRKWEDNVMDTIDEVQIIRRRISRQPDEGIDRSRQHEFVSPGRRRRDGFDITPLQDMGSINVTDPYHKAVKQKRKQKSRKVRQGAHTRRDECDVHHEVPAIVFSTGGYTGNVYHEFNDGLIPLYITVQQIASAPGEVVLVILEYHPWWMTKYSQIIKQITNHEVVDLAGDKRTHCFRELTVGLQIHDELSIDSKASRGKPSMEGFQRLLHAAYGGVSADGRKQSTLRSTMLSSAIPANIQRPVPKLVIISRTRSRKLLNQRQLISLARGLGFSVKVLSPKPWTRMEDMYAELSSCDVMIGVHGAAMTHLLFMRPGSTFIQVVPLGTDWAAETYYGEPARKLGLHYVQYKISPQESSLWKHYGPTDPVLMDPESVNRRGWWETKRIYLERQNVTISLPDMAAILRSAYARAINVTLMQD
;
A
#
# COMPACT_ATOMS: atom_id res chain seq x y z
N MET A 1 40.92 -61.60 26.13
CA MET A 1 40.28 -61.74 27.45
C MET A 1 38.96 -60.99 27.44
N THR A 2 37.88 -61.72 27.74
CA THR A 2 36.55 -61.29 28.22
C THR A 2 35.67 -60.34 27.39
N SER A 3 34.81 -61.00 26.61
CA SER A 3 33.39 -60.72 26.36
C SER A 3 32.61 -60.06 27.52
N LYS A 4 31.64 -59.19 27.20
CA LYS A 4 30.22 -59.34 27.61
C LYS A 4 29.28 -58.35 26.90
N THR A 5 28.37 -58.92 26.11
CA THR A 5 27.07 -58.38 25.72
C THR A 5 26.11 -58.25 26.90
N THR A 6 25.22 -57.25 26.91
CA THR A 6 23.86 -57.40 27.47
C THR A 6 22.89 -56.32 26.96
N SER A 7 21.73 -56.81 26.53
CA SER A 7 20.50 -56.09 26.20
C SER A 7 19.53 -56.20 27.39
N LEU A 8 18.72 -55.16 27.66
CA LEU A 8 17.25 -55.23 27.78
C LEU A 8 16.61 -54.07 28.60
N ARG A 9 15.50 -53.59 28.02
CA ARG A 9 14.22 -53.12 28.62
C ARG A 9 14.12 -51.83 29.46
N ALA A 10 13.47 -50.86 28.83
CA ALA A 10 12.13 -50.32 29.15
C ALA A 10 11.72 -50.08 30.61
N GLN A 11 11.39 -48.81 30.90
CA GLN A 11 10.38 -48.42 31.88
C GLN A 11 9.42 -47.39 31.28
N SER A 12 8.15 -47.60 31.59
CA SER A 12 6.92 -46.96 31.14
C SER A 12 6.30 -46.09 32.24
N PHE A 13 5.28 -45.30 31.85
CA PHE A 13 4.09 -44.80 32.59
C PHE A 13 3.86 -43.29 32.39
N PRO A 14 2.61 -42.78 32.52
CA PRO A 14 1.32 -43.25 31.99
C PRO A 14 0.66 -42.16 31.13
N LEU A 15 -0.44 -42.47 30.42
CA LEU A 15 -1.64 -41.61 30.43
C LEU A 15 -2.83 -42.37 29.82
N GLY A 16 -3.95 -42.22 30.51
CA GLY A 16 -5.16 -43.03 30.36
C GLY A 16 -6.07 -42.66 29.19
N LYS A 17 -7.00 -43.58 29.01
CA LYS A 17 -8.12 -43.64 28.05
C LYS A 17 -9.06 -42.43 28.15
N SER A 18 -9.60 -41.97 27.02
CA SER A 18 -11.06 -42.12 26.74
C SER A 18 -11.42 -41.72 25.30
N PHE A 19 -12.25 -42.56 24.70
CA PHE A 19 -12.90 -42.45 23.40
C PHE A 19 -14.02 -41.39 23.43
N SER A 20 -14.05 -40.47 22.45
CA SER A 20 -15.28 -40.02 21.77
C SER A 20 -14.93 -39.02 20.66
N ALA A 21 -15.20 -39.36 19.39
CA ALA A 21 -15.53 -38.45 18.28
C ALA A 21 -15.41 -39.17 16.93
N GLY A 22 -16.19 -40.23 16.72
CA GLY A 22 -16.24 -41.00 15.48
C GLY A 22 -17.62 -40.93 14.83
N LEU A 23 -18.22 -39.74 14.65
CA LEU A 23 -19.59 -39.66 14.10
C LEU A 23 -19.92 -38.32 13.40
N HIS A 24 -19.12 -37.83 12.44
CA HIS A 24 -19.57 -36.68 11.61
C HIS A 24 -19.07 -36.60 10.16
N LYS A 25 -18.21 -37.52 9.68
CA LYS A 25 -17.68 -37.47 8.30
C LYS A 25 -18.46 -38.29 7.27
N LYS A 26 -19.26 -39.30 7.68
CA LYS A 26 -20.03 -40.15 6.76
C LYS A 26 -21.41 -39.57 6.34
N SER A 27 -21.96 -38.59 7.08
CA SER A 27 -23.28 -38.00 6.78
C SER A 27 -23.24 -36.94 5.66
N ARG A 28 -22.13 -36.21 5.51
CA ARG A 28 -22.02 -35.15 4.48
C ARG A 28 -21.84 -35.68 3.05
N ILE A 29 -21.26 -36.87 2.89
CA ILE A 29 -21.08 -37.51 1.57
C ILE A 29 -22.42 -38.08 1.06
N PHE A 30 -23.27 -38.59 1.96
CA PHE A 30 -24.59 -39.11 1.61
C PHE A 30 -25.57 -38.02 1.16
N LEU A 31 -25.52 -36.85 1.82
CA LEU A 31 -26.34 -35.67 1.46
C LEU A 31 -25.98 -35.07 0.10
N VAL A 32 -24.69 -35.07 -0.27
CA VAL A 32 -24.23 -34.57 -1.58
C VAL A 32 -24.61 -35.52 -2.71
N LEU A 33 -24.56 -36.84 -2.48
CA LEU A 33 -24.99 -37.85 -3.45
C LEU A 33 -26.51 -37.84 -3.69
N CYS A 34 -27.33 -37.64 -2.66
CA CYS A 34 -28.79 -37.48 -2.83
C CYS A 34 -29.18 -36.20 -3.59
N ALA A 35 -28.46 -35.08 -3.37
CA ALA A 35 -28.74 -33.83 -4.07
C ALA A 35 -28.39 -33.90 -5.56
N LEU A 36 -27.31 -34.59 -5.93
CA LEU A 36 -26.92 -34.81 -7.33
C LEU A 36 -27.90 -35.74 -8.06
N LEU A 37 -28.46 -36.74 -7.38
CA LEU A 37 -29.45 -37.67 -7.94
C LEU A 37 -30.81 -36.98 -8.21
N LEU A 38 -31.20 -36.02 -7.36
CA LEU A 38 -32.42 -35.21 -7.56
C LEU A 38 -32.28 -34.22 -8.72
N VAL A 39 -31.11 -33.60 -8.90
CA VAL A 39 -30.83 -32.72 -10.05
C VAL A 39 -30.84 -33.52 -11.37
N PHE A 40 -30.32 -34.75 -11.35
CA PHE A 40 -30.30 -35.61 -12.52
C PHE A 40 -31.71 -36.11 -12.91
N LEU A 41 -32.58 -36.41 -11.94
CA LEU A 41 -33.98 -36.77 -12.19
C LEU A 41 -34.82 -35.58 -12.68
N PHE A 42 -34.52 -34.37 -12.24
CA PHE A 42 -35.20 -33.15 -12.70
C PHE A 42 -34.83 -32.76 -14.14
N LEU A 43 -33.56 -32.98 -14.52
CA LEU A 43 -33.07 -32.71 -15.89
C LEU A 43 -33.53 -33.76 -16.91
N SER A 44 -33.86 -34.98 -16.47
CA SER A 44 -34.43 -36.04 -17.31
C SER A 44 -35.94 -35.88 -17.56
N SER A 45 -36.63 -34.96 -16.87
CA SER A 45 -38.08 -34.72 -17.05
C SER A 45 -38.40 -33.59 -18.04
N VAL A 46 -37.39 -32.90 -18.58
CA VAL A 46 -37.57 -31.75 -19.48
C VAL A 46 -36.84 -32.00 -20.79
N ARG A 47 -37.33 -32.96 -21.58
CA ARG A 47 -37.03 -33.12 -23.01
C ARG A 47 -38.11 -33.98 -23.67
N ASP A 48 -38.51 -33.55 -24.86
CA ASP A 48 -39.60 -33.99 -25.73
C ASP A 48 -41.01 -33.56 -25.26
N SER A 49 -41.83 -32.83 -26.04
CA SER A 49 -42.02 -32.96 -27.49
C SER A 49 -42.41 -31.64 -28.18
N ASP A 50 -41.94 -31.48 -29.43
CA ASP A 50 -42.40 -30.52 -30.44
C ASP A 50 -43.76 -30.92 -31.04
N ASP A 51 -44.62 -29.93 -31.42
CA ASP A 51 -45.33 -29.84 -32.71
C ASP A 51 -46.32 -28.63 -32.80
N ILE A 52 -45.93 -27.57 -33.56
CA ILE A 52 -46.55 -26.80 -34.70
C ILE A 52 -48.12 -26.72 -34.83
N PRO A 53 -48.81 -25.76 -35.55
CA PRO A 53 -48.65 -24.31 -35.91
C PRO A 53 -49.93 -23.42 -35.75
N LEU A 54 -49.79 -22.08 -35.90
CA LEU A 54 -50.49 -21.15 -36.86
C LEU A 54 -50.69 -19.70 -36.34
N GLU A 55 -50.17 -18.77 -37.16
CA GLU A 55 -50.14 -17.28 -37.21
C GLU A 55 -51.47 -16.49 -37.05
N PRO A 56 -51.50 -15.13 -37.22
CA PRO A 56 -50.66 -14.03 -36.71
C PRO A 56 -51.55 -12.85 -36.19
N HIS A 57 -50.99 -11.72 -35.74
CA HIS A 57 -51.41 -10.35 -36.15
C HIS A 57 -50.68 -9.21 -35.40
N LEU A 58 -50.04 -8.37 -36.22
CA LEU A 58 -49.96 -6.89 -36.17
C LEU A 58 -48.99 -6.17 -35.21
N LEU A 59 -47.81 -5.90 -35.77
CA LEU A 59 -47.02 -4.67 -35.58
C LEU A 59 -47.64 -3.49 -36.34
N HIS A 60 -47.82 -2.35 -35.69
CA HIS A 60 -47.79 -0.95 -36.18
C HIS A 60 -48.09 -0.04 -34.96
N GLY A 61 -47.49 1.11 -34.69
CA GLY A 61 -46.47 1.92 -35.32
C GLY A 61 -46.17 3.10 -34.39
N TYR A 62 -44.94 3.62 -34.42
CA TYR A 62 -44.57 4.86 -33.73
C TYR A 62 -45.19 6.06 -34.45
N ARG A 63 -45.80 6.99 -33.69
CA ARG A 63 -46.09 8.35 -34.16
C ARG A 63 -45.80 9.35 -33.04
N LEU A 64 -44.68 10.05 -33.19
CA LEU A 64 -44.41 11.33 -32.55
C LEU A 64 -45.30 12.38 -33.23
N THR A 65 -46.13 13.07 -32.46
CA THR A 65 -46.58 14.44 -32.78
C THR A 65 -46.54 15.26 -31.50
N GLY A 66 -45.83 16.38 -31.55
CA GLY A 66 -45.60 17.26 -30.41
C GLY A 66 -46.79 18.17 -30.11
N ARG A 67 -46.89 18.60 -28.85
CA ARG A 67 -47.36 19.92 -28.44
C ARG A 67 -46.97 20.22 -26.98
N SER A 68 -46.23 21.32 -26.85
CA SER A 68 -46.18 22.31 -25.76
C SER A 68 -46.06 21.88 -24.29
N PHE A 69 -44.93 22.31 -23.71
CA PHE A 69 -44.68 22.74 -22.32
C PHE A 69 -45.88 22.78 -21.36
N HIS A 70 -45.75 22.06 -20.25
CA HIS A 70 -45.96 22.60 -18.90
C HIS A 70 -45.00 21.93 -17.90
N HIS A 71 -44.45 22.74 -17.01
CA HIS A 71 -43.66 22.36 -15.84
C HIS A 71 -44.28 21.15 -15.11
N ALA A 72 -43.56 20.04 -15.06
CA ALA A 72 -43.75 19.02 -14.03
C ALA A 72 -42.53 19.07 -13.13
N THR A 73 -42.64 19.80 -12.02
CA THR A 73 -41.77 19.62 -10.87
C THR A 73 -42.02 18.22 -10.33
N TYR A 74 -41.08 17.30 -10.57
CA TYR A 74 -41.11 16.00 -9.92
C TYR A 74 -40.67 16.19 -8.46
N GLU A 75 -41.65 16.30 -7.56
CA GLU A 75 -41.40 16.06 -6.13
C GLU A 75 -41.07 14.57 -5.97
N VAL A 76 -39.83 14.29 -5.57
CA VAL A 76 -39.47 12.97 -5.06
C VAL A 76 -40.14 12.82 -3.71
N VAL A 77 -41.34 12.23 -3.70
CA VAL A 77 -42.01 11.84 -2.44
C VAL A 77 -41.21 10.67 -1.85
N GLN A 78 -40.34 10.98 -0.91
CA GLN A 78 -39.57 10.00 -0.17
C GLN A 78 -40.55 9.21 0.70
N THR A 79 -40.87 7.98 0.29
CA THR A 79 -41.84 7.16 1.02
C THR A 79 -41.21 6.65 2.31
N LYS A 80 -42.02 6.53 3.36
CA LYS A 80 -41.61 5.99 4.67
C LYS A 80 -40.90 4.63 4.56
N ALA A 81 -41.22 3.82 3.55
CA ALA A 81 -40.54 2.56 3.27
C ALA A 81 -39.08 2.75 2.79
N ILE A 82 -38.82 3.79 1.99
CA ILE A 82 -37.46 4.16 1.57
C ILE A 82 -36.70 4.74 2.77
N GLU A 83 -37.33 5.58 3.59
CA GLU A 83 -36.73 6.08 4.84
C GLU A 83 -36.40 4.94 5.80
N ASP A 84 -37.31 3.99 6.01
CA ASP A 84 -37.08 2.82 6.87
C ASP A 84 -35.97 1.91 6.33
N LEU A 85 -35.85 1.76 5.01
CA LEU A 85 -34.74 1.02 4.37
C LEU A 85 -33.40 1.76 4.51
N LEU A 86 -33.38 3.07 4.29
CA LEU A 86 -32.19 3.92 4.51
C LEU A 86 -31.79 3.96 5.99
N GLN A 87 -32.75 4.00 6.91
CA GLN A 87 -32.54 3.92 8.35
C GLN A 87 -31.99 2.54 8.75
N LYS A 88 -32.47 1.46 8.11
CA LYS A 88 -32.00 0.09 8.33
C LYS A 88 -30.59 -0.15 7.78
N GLU A 89 -30.24 0.46 6.64
CA GLU A 89 -28.85 0.46 6.13
C GLU A 89 -27.94 1.36 6.96
N SER A 90 -28.41 2.54 7.37
CA SER A 90 -27.68 3.46 8.26
C SER A 90 -27.41 2.85 9.63
N THR A 91 -28.36 2.11 10.21
CA THR A 91 -28.18 1.40 11.50
C THR A 91 -27.30 0.16 11.36
N LYS A 92 -27.21 -0.46 10.18
CA LYS A 92 -26.27 -1.55 9.87
C LYS A 92 -24.82 -1.06 9.69
N MET A 93 -24.63 0.19 9.27
CA MET A 93 -23.33 0.85 9.13
C MET A 93 -22.88 1.65 10.37
N ASP A 94 -23.76 1.90 11.34
CA ASP A 94 -23.43 2.60 12.59
C ASP A 94 -22.37 1.83 13.41
N GLY A 95 -21.20 2.44 13.60
CA GLY A 95 -20.14 1.82 14.39
C GLY A 95 -19.40 0.65 13.74
N PHE A 96 -19.53 0.46 12.43
CA PHE A 96 -18.96 -0.70 11.74
C PHE A 96 -17.43 -0.62 11.72
N VAL A 97 -16.76 -1.71 12.12
CA VAL A 97 -15.31 -1.89 11.96
C VAL A 97 -15.01 -3.34 11.59
N GLN A 98 -14.35 -3.60 10.48
CA GLN A 98 -13.93 -4.94 10.11
C GLN A 98 -12.47 -4.95 9.72
N CYS A 99 -11.70 -5.85 10.32
CA CYS A 99 -10.29 -6.02 10.02
C CYS A 99 -10.07 -7.35 9.31
N ASP A 100 -9.53 -7.29 8.10
CA ASP A 100 -8.95 -8.44 7.43
C ASP A 100 -7.48 -8.56 7.85
N ARG A 101 -7.16 -9.70 8.46
CA ARG A 101 -5.81 -10.05 8.92
C ARG A 101 -5.30 -11.34 8.26
N SER A 102 -6.02 -11.82 7.24
CA SER A 102 -5.73 -13.09 6.58
C SER A 102 -4.48 -13.01 5.72
N HIS A 103 -4.16 -11.82 5.19
CA HIS A 103 -2.99 -11.62 4.36
C HIS A 103 -1.72 -11.63 5.21
N TYR A 104 -0.72 -12.43 4.81
CA TYR A 104 0.54 -12.53 5.56
C TYR A 104 1.34 -11.22 5.55
N ARG A 105 1.08 -10.35 4.56
CA ARG A 105 1.79 -9.08 4.35
C ARG A 105 1.22 -7.86 5.07
N THR A 106 -0.09 -7.82 5.29
CA THR A 106 -0.77 -6.57 5.66
C THR A 106 -2.01 -6.88 6.49
N ASP A 107 -2.36 -5.94 7.37
CA ASP A 107 -3.65 -5.90 8.03
C ASP A 107 -4.42 -4.70 7.48
N VAL A 108 -5.67 -4.91 7.08
CA VAL A 108 -6.52 -3.84 6.54
C VAL A 108 -7.81 -3.78 7.33
N CYS A 109 -8.11 -2.63 7.92
CA CYS A 109 -9.34 -2.40 8.66
C CYS A 109 -10.20 -1.33 8.00
N VAL A 110 -11.46 -1.64 7.76
CA VAL A 110 -12.46 -0.70 7.26
C VAL A 110 -13.37 -0.27 8.41
N ALA A 111 -13.55 1.03 8.58
CA ALA A 111 -14.47 1.65 9.52
C ALA A 111 -15.51 2.48 8.78
N ARG A 112 -16.78 2.42 9.19
CA ARG A 112 -17.90 3.16 8.59
C ARG A 112 -18.80 3.75 9.68
N GLY A 113 -19.49 4.84 9.36
CA GLY A 113 -20.33 5.61 10.29
C GLY A 113 -19.69 6.94 10.66
N ASP A 114 -19.83 7.40 11.91
CA ASP A 114 -19.11 8.58 12.40
C ASP A 114 -17.70 8.18 12.83
N VAL A 115 -16.74 8.34 11.91
CA VAL A 115 -15.32 8.00 12.10
C VAL A 115 -14.50 9.27 12.28
N ARG A 116 -13.78 9.38 13.41
CA ARG A 116 -12.98 10.56 13.74
C ARG A 116 -11.51 10.18 13.93
N VAL A 117 -10.64 10.66 13.06
CA VAL A 117 -9.20 10.55 13.16
C VAL A 117 -8.70 11.68 14.07
N LEU A 118 -8.24 11.34 15.27
CA LEU A 118 -7.90 12.33 16.28
C LEU A 118 -6.54 12.97 16.02
N ALA A 119 -6.46 14.27 16.30
CA ALA A 119 -5.22 15.03 16.27
C ALA A 119 -4.11 14.39 17.13
N CYS A 120 -2.91 14.27 16.56
CA CYS A 120 -1.77 13.73 17.30
C CYS A 120 -1.21 14.73 18.32
N ARG A 121 -1.12 14.29 19.59
CA ARG A 121 -0.45 15.03 20.67
C ARG A 121 1.05 14.78 20.64
N SER A 122 1.71 15.40 19.66
CA SER A 122 3.17 15.40 19.54
C SER A 122 3.71 16.78 19.96
N PRO A 123 4.77 16.85 20.80
CA PRO A 123 5.33 18.12 21.26
C PRO A 123 5.97 18.93 20.12
N PHE A 124 6.46 18.27 19.07
CA PHE A 124 7.06 18.91 17.89
C PHE A 124 6.65 18.17 16.61
N HIS A 125 6.75 18.85 15.46
CA HIS A 125 6.54 18.21 14.16
C HIS A 125 7.60 17.10 13.94
N GLY A 126 7.16 15.90 13.53
CA GLY A 126 8.02 14.75 13.29
C GLY A 126 8.39 13.91 14.53
N SER A 127 7.94 14.26 15.75
CA SER A 127 8.08 13.37 16.92
C SER A 127 6.93 12.37 17.04
N LYS A 128 7.18 11.19 17.62
CA LYS A 128 6.16 10.15 17.86
C LYS A 128 4.97 10.69 18.64
N CYS A 129 3.79 10.16 18.33
CA CYS A 129 2.57 10.56 19.00
C CYS A 129 2.56 10.10 20.46
N ARG A 130 2.49 11.03 21.42
CA ARG A 130 2.60 10.72 22.86
C ARG A 130 1.50 9.78 23.36
N ASP A 131 0.29 9.94 22.85
CA ASP A 131 -0.89 9.15 23.23
C ASP A 131 -1.22 8.04 22.21
N GLY A 132 -0.33 7.81 21.23
CA GLY A 132 -0.58 6.96 20.06
C GLY A 132 -1.58 7.56 19.07
N TYR A 133 -1.59 7.05 17.84
CA TYR A 133 -2.59 7.43 16.83
C TYR A 133 -3.92 6.75 17.13
N ARG A 134 -5.00 7.53 17.20
CA ARG A 134 -6.32 7.05 17.61
C ARG A 134 -7.37 7.46 16.59
N ILE A 135 -8.21 6.49 16.26
CA ILE A 135 -9.39 6.65 15.43
C ILE A 135 -10.59 6.25 16.27
N LEU A 136 -11.54 7.16 16.47
CA LEU A 136 -12.80 6.85 17.13
C LEU A 136 -13.83 6.47 16.07
N VAL A 137 -14.61 5.43 16.36
CA VAL A 137 -15.75 5.03 15.54
C VAL A 137 -16.97 5.04 16.46
N PHE A 138 -17.82 6.04 16.31
CA PHE A 138 -18.99 6.19 17.18
C PHE A 138 -20.06 5.16 16.83
N THR A 139 -20.71 4.65 17.87
CA THR A 139 -21.74 3.62 17.73
C THR A 139 -22.80 3.74 18.81
N ASN A 140 -24.03 3.33 18.48
CA ASN A 140 -25.09 3.17 19.48
C ASN A 140 -24.96 1.86 20.30
N PHE A 141 -24.08 0.94 19.92
CA PHE A 141 -23.92 -0.36 20.59
C PHE A 141 -23.08 -0.31 21.86
N ALA A 142 -23.33 -1.23 22.79
CA ALA A 142 -22.79 -1.19 24.15
C ALA A 142 -21.34 -1.73 24.31
N LYS A 143 -20.76 -2.36 23.29
CA LYS A 143 -19.46 -3.03 23.42
C LYS A 143 -18.34 -2.19 22.81
N GLU A 144 -17.56 -1.54 23.67
CA GLU A 144 -16.29 -0.96 23.25
C GLU A 144 -15.35 -2.07 22.76
N LYS A 145 -14.68 -1.82 21.64
CA LYS A 145 -13.70 -2.72 21.05
C LYS A 145 -12.56 -1.87 20.50
N VAL A 146 -11.33 -2.30 20.77
CA VAL A 146 -10.13 -1.67 20.25
C VAL A 146 -9.46 -2.63 19.27
N GLU A 147 -9.26 -2.18 18.03
CA GLU A 147 -8.41 -2.84 17.04
C GLU A 147 -7.08 -2.09 16.95
N ARG A 148 -5.99 -2.84 16.80
CA ARG A 148 -4.63 -2.31 16.66
C ARG A 148 -4.04 -2.73 15.32
N VAL A 149 -3.48 -1.78 14.60
CA VAL A 149 -2.93 -1.98 13.24
C VAL A 149 -1.69 -1.13 13.07
N LYS A 150 -0.64 -1.70 12.48
CA LYS A 150 0.49 -0.95 11.91
C LYS A 150 0.31 -0.92 10.40
N PRO A 151 -0.08 0.21 9.78
CA PRO A 151 -0.60 0.23 8.42
C PRO A 151 0.53 0.26 7.36
N TYR A 152 1.33 -0.80 7.31
CA TYR A 152 2.44 -1.00 6.39
C TYR A 152 2.48 -2.45 5.89
N THR A 153 2.79 -2.69 4.61
CA THR A 153 2.63 -4.01 3.96
C THR A 153 3.80 -4.97 4.18
N ARG A 154 4.39 -4.94 5.39
CA ARG A 154 5.46 -5.85 5.85
C ARG A 154 5.21 -6.46 7.22
N LYS A 155 3.96 -6.80 7.50
CA LYS A 155 3.49 -7.34 8.79
C LYS A 155 4.37 -8.47 9.37
N TRP A 156 5.01 -9.28 8.53
CA TRP A 156 5.85 -10.41 8.96
C TRP A 156 7.28 -10.04 9.37
N GLU A 157 7.70 -8.78 9.19
CA GLU A 157 9.10 -8.37 9.34
C GLU A 157 9.27 -7.43 10.55
N ASP A 158 9.47 -8.03 11.74
CA ASP A 158 9.48 -7.32 13.04
C ASP A 158 10.39 -6.07 13.05
N ASN A 159 11.64 -6.20 12.60
CA ASN A 159 12.60 -5.08 12.60
C ASN A 159 12.11 -3.85 11.82
N VAL A 160 11.35 -4.08 10.75
CA VAL A 160 10.76 -3.00 9.95
C VAL A 160 9.53 -2.48 10.65
N MET A 161 8.68 -3.37 11.14
CA MET A 161 7.44 -3.01 11.82
C MET A 161 7.69 -2.26 13.14
N ASP A 162 8.85 -2.41 13.78
CA ASP A 162 9.25 -1.60 14.95
C ASP A 162 9.39 -0.12 14.64
N THR A 163 9.64 0.23 13.37
CA THR A 163 9.70 1.62 12.90
C THR A 163 8.32 2.20 12.57
N ILE A 164 7.29 1.35 12.48
CA ILE A 164 5.92 1.75 12.11
C ILE A 164 5.10 1.97 13.38
N ASP A 165 4.53 3.16 13.52
CA ASP A 165 3.66 3.48 14.63
C ASP A 165 2.31 2.74 14.51
N GLU A 166 1.75 2.38 15.66
CA GLU A 166 0.48 1.66 15.76
C GLU A 166 -0.70 2.65 15.80
N VAL A 167 -1.75 2.31 15.07
CA VAL A 167 -3.04 2.98 15.06
C VAL A 167 -4.05 2.18 15.87
N GLN A 168 -4.75 2.84 16.78
CA GLN A 168 -5.82 2.26 17.59
C GLN A 168 -7.18 2.70 17.05
N ILE A 169 -7.98 1.76 16.56
CA ILE A 169 -9.36 1.99 16.11
C ILE A 169 -10.29 1.60 17.26
N ILE A 170 -10.96 2.59 17.84
CA ILE A 170 -11.72 2.46 19.08
C ILE A 170 -13.20 2.65 18.75
N ARG A 171 -13.99 1.59 18.86
CA ARG A 171 -15.45 1.73 18.84
C ARG A 171 -15.92 2.32 20.16
N ARG A 172 -16.55 3.50 20.10
CA ARG A 172 -16.97 4.25 21.27
C ARG A 172 -18.47 4.49 21.26
N ARG A 173 -19.11 4.27 22.40
CA ARG A 173 -20.55 4.52 22.53
C ARG A 173 -20.84 6.02 22.46
N ILE A 174 -21.90 6.40 21.73
CA ILE A 174 -22.42 7.76 21.75
C ILE A 174 -22.99 8.04 23.15
N SER A 175 -22.36 8.92 23.92
CA SER A 175 -22.93 9.43 25.16
C SER A 175 -24.00 10.45 24.82
N ARG A 176 -25.28 10.06 24.87
CA ARG A 176 -26.38 11.04 24.92
C ARG A 176 -26.18 11.85 26.21
N GLN A 177 -25.98 13.17 26.09
CA GLN A 177 -26.27 14.04 27.22
C GLN A 177 -27.74 13.79 27.59
N PRO A 178 -28.09 13.61 28.87
CA PRO A 178 -29.49 13.79 29.24
C PRO A 178 -29.85 15.21 28.83
N ASP A 179 -30.92 15.36 28.03
CA ASP A 179 -31.55 16.65 27.82
C ASP A 179 -31.63 17.33 29.20
N GLU A 180 -31.13 18.56 29.30
CA GLU A 180 -31.47 19.42 30.42
C GLU A 180 -32.99 19.63 30.34
N GLY A 181 -33.72 18.70 30.96
CA GLY A 181 -35.12 18.83 31.24
C GLY A 181 -35.27 20.14 31.97
N ILE A 182 -35.99 21.04 31.33
CA ILE A 182 -36.43 22.32 31.89
C ILE A 182 -37.15 21.99 33.22
N ASP A 183 -36.43 22.10 34.33
CA ASP A 183 -37.01 22.00 35.67
C ASP A 183 -37.73 23.31 35.97
N ARG A 184 -38.99 23.38 35.53
CA ARG A 184 -39.99 24.35 35.99
C ARG A 184 -40.42 23.99 37.42
N SER A 185 -39.53 24.04 38.41
CA SER A 185 -39.99 23.95 39.81
C SER A 185 -38.99 24.42 40.87
N ARG A 186 -38.41 25.63 40.72
CA ARG A 186 -37.93 26.39 41.90
C ARG A 186 -38.26 27.88 41.79
N GLN A 187 -39.48 28.21 42.22
CA GLN A 187 -39.77 29.52 42.79
C GLN A 187 -38.93 29.65 44.07
N HIS A 188 -37.92 30.52 44.05
CA HIS A 188 -37.39 31.13 45.26
C HIS A 188 -37.52 32.64 45.13
N GLU A 189 -38.62 33.11 45.71
CA GLU A 189 -38.76 34.27 46.58
C GLU A 189 -37.72 35.39 46.42
N PHE A 190 -38.24 36.51 45.91
CA PHE A 190 -37.69 37.85 45.97
C PHE A 190 -37.36 38.29 47.40
N VAL A 191 -36.11 38.68 47.65
CA VAL A 191 -35.77 39.66 48.70
C VAL A 191 -34.89 40.74 48.09
N SER A 192 -35.35 41.99 48.24
CA SER A 192 -34.85 43.22 47.61
C SER A 192 -33.51 43.75 48.19
N PRO A 193 -32.84 44.72 47.51
CA PRO A 193 -31.42 44.99 47.67
C PRO A 193 -31.07 46.16 48.62
N GLY A 194 -29.93 46.06 49.31
CA GLY A 194 -29.37 47.08 50.20
C GLY A 194 -27.95 47.54 49.83
N ARG A 195 -27.88 48.77 49.29
CA ARG A 195 -26.83 49.82 49.25
C ARG A 195 -25.35 49.55 49.65
N ARG A 196 -24.46 49.84 48.66
CA ARG A 196 -23.34 50.83 48.56
C ARG A 196 -22.06 50.79 49.45
N ARG A 197 -20.92 50.91 48.71
CA ARG A 197 -19.63 51.63 48.95
C ARG A 197 -18.62 50.98 49.93
N ARG A 198 -17.29 51.07 49.79
CA ARG A 198 -16.35 51.84 48.95
C ARG A 198 -14.93 51.21 49.06
N ASP A 199 -14.14 51.38 47.99
CA ASP A 199 -12.69 51.65 47.84
C ASP A 199 -11.60 50.88 48.62
N GLY A 200 -10.49 50.58 47.92
CA GLY A 200 -9.19 50.27 48.51
C GLY A 200 -8.22 49.53 47.58
N PHE A 201 -7.69 50.24 46.59
CA PHE A 201 -6.45 49.87 45.87
C PHE A 201 -5.27 50.17 46.78
N ASP A 202 -4.26 49.30 46.86
CA ASP A 202 -2.90 49.79 47.04
C ASP A 202 -1.82 48.86 46.51
N ILE A 203 -0.77 49.52 46.05
CA ILE A 203 0.32 49.07 45.18
C ILE A 203 1.56 48.71 46.04
N THR A 204 2.47 47.95 45.41
CA THR A 204 3.75 47.34 45.85
C THR A 204 4.75 48.27 46.60
N PRO A 205 5.87 47.73 47.13
CA PRO A 205 7.09 47.65 46.30
C PRO A 205 8.01 46.42 46.52
N LEU A 206 8.80 46.16 45.48
CA LEU A 206 9.99 45.29 45.42
C LEU A 206 11.17 45.84 46.24
N GLN A 207 12.04 44.94 46.72
CA GLN A 207 13.51 45.05 46.79
C GLN A 207 14.08 43.62 46.94
N ASP A 208 14.86 43.12 45.96
CA ASP A 208 16.35 43.03 45.95
C ASP A 208 16.91 42.10 47.06
N MET A 209 17.93 41.25 46.91
CA MET A 209 18.90 40.85 45.88
C MET A 209 19.68 39.64 46.47
N GLY A 210 20.33 38.83 45.61
CA GLY A 210 21.47 37.96 45.98
C GLY A 210 21.14 36.46 46.13
N SER A 211 21.51 35.55 45.21
CA SER A 211 22.84 35.08 44.77
C SER A 211 23.31 33.78 45.46
N ILE A 212 23.39 32.71 44.66
CA ILE A 212 24.45 31.67 44.59
C ILE A 212 24.52 30.61 45.73
N ASN A 213 24.24 29.33 45.44
CA ASN A 213 25.26 28.28 45.25
C ASN A 213 24.69 26.86 45.03
N VAL A 214 25.47 26.09 44.25
CA VAL A 214 25.34 24.67 43.90
C VAL A 214 25.86 23.79 45.04
N THR A 215 25.19 22.66 45.34
CA THR A 215 25.79 21.33 45.64
C THR A 215 24.71 20.27 45.91
N ASP A 216 24.79 19.12 45.22
CA ASP A 216 24.29 17.79 45.60
C ASP A 216 25.50 17.02 46.22
N PRO A 217 25.41 16.10 47.22
CA PRO A 217 24.85 14.75 47.03
C PRO A 217 24.20 14.02 48.26
N TYR A 218 23.25 13.13 47.95
CA TYR A 218 22.92 11.83 48.60
C TYR A 218 22.43 11.68 50.07
N HIS A 219 21.39 10.82 50.17
CA HIS A 219 21.00 9.90 51.27
C HIS A 219 20.18 10.41 52.48
N LYS A 220 18.87 10.05 52.53
CA LYS A 220 18.35 8.92 53.34
C LYS A 220 16.81 8.82 53.29
N ALA A 221 16.34 7.59 53.24
CA ALA A 221 14.93 7.20 53.25
C ALA A 221 14.31 7.40 54.64
N VAL A 222 13.11 7.99 54.69
CA VAL A 222 12.16 7.83 55.79
C VAL A 222 10.78 7.52 55.22
N LYS A 223 10.28 6.34 55.57
CA LYS A 223 8.91 5.89 55.29
C LYS A 223 7.92 6.77 56.06
N GLN A 224 7.02 7.46 55.36
CA GLN A 224 5.75 7.89 55.93
C GLN A 224 4.59 7.37 55.10
N LYS A 225 3.83 6.45 55.70
CA LYS A 225 2.55 5.93 55.22
C LYS A 225 1.54 7.09 55.20
N ARG A 226 1.26 7.65 54.02
CA ARG A 226 0.05 8.45 53.78
C ARG A 226 -1.00 7.59 53.10
N LYS A 227 -2.09 7.32 53.83
CA LYS A 227 -3.33 6.72 53.32
C LYS A 227 -3.81 7.52 52.11
N GLN A 228 -3.65 6.98 50.91
CA GLN A 228 -4.25 7.52 49.70
C GLN A 228 -5.73 7.10 49.69
N LYS A 229 -6.59 7.99 50.18
CA LYS A 229 -8.04 7.90 49.95
C LYS A 229 -8.24 8.04 48.43
N SER A 230 -8.70 6.97 47.80
CA SER A 230 -9.10 6.93 46.39
C SER A 230 -10.19 7.96 46.13
N ARG A 231 -9.79 9.14 45.65
CA ARG A 231 -10.71 10.03 44.94
C ARG A 231 -11.03 9.36 43.62
N LYS A 232 -12.21 8.72 43.56
CA LYS A 232 -12.92 8.43 42.30
C LYS A 232 -12.95 9.73 41.49
N VAL A 233 -12.06 9.86 40.52
CA VAL A 233 -12.18 10.87 39.48
C VAL A 233 -13.43 10.48 38.70
N ARG A 234 -14.49 11.27 38.85
CA ARG A 234 -15.66 11.21 37.98
C ARG A 234 -15.16 11.46 36.56
N GLN A 235 -15.17 10.43 35.73
CA GLN A 235 -15.09 10.56 34.28
C GLN A 235 -16.34 11.32 33.83
N GLY A 236 -16.17 12.61 33.60
CA GLY A 236 -17.25 13.53 33.24
C GLY A 236 -16.63 14.79 32.64
N ALA A 237 -15.76 14.60 31.65
CA ALA A 237 -15.29 15.68 30.79
C ALA A 237 -15.36 15.13 29.35
N HIS A 238 -16.45 15.43 28.65
CA HIS A 238 -16.48 15.32 27.20
C HIS A 238 -15.40 16.28 26.70
N THR A 239 -14.25 15.75 26.28
CA THR A 239 -13.16 16.58 25.80
C THR A 239 -13.57 17.21 24.47
N ARG A 240 -13.57 18.54 24.36
CA ARG A 240 -13.79 19.34 23.11
C ARG A 240 -13.03 18.84 21.86
N ARG A 241 -12.09 17.89 22.00
CA ARG A 241 -11.27 17.32 20.91
C ARG A 241 -11.83 16.04 20.29
N ASP A 242 -12.94 15.52 20.83
CA ASP A 242 -13.71 14.51 20.11
C ASP A 242 -14.54 15.18 19.00
N GLU A 243 -14.74 16.50 19.04
CA GLU A 243 -15.43 17.27 18.00
C GLU A 243 -14.63 17.32 16.69
N CYS A 244 -15.35 17.47 15.59
CA CYS A 244 -14.76 17.52 14.25
C CYS A 244 -14.25 18.94 13.98
N ASP A 245 -12.96 19.06 13.68
CA ASP A 245 -12.38 20.31 13.19
C ASP A 245 -12.51 20.41 11.65
N VAL A 246 -12.43 19.26 10.96
CA VAL A 246 -12.57 19.15 9.51
C VAL A 246 -13.49 17.99 9.16
N HIS A 247 -14.47 18.24 8.29
CA HIS A 247 -15.38 17.22 7.76
C HIS A 247 -15.02 16.87 6.32
N HIS A 248 -14.98 15.57 6.04
CA HIS A 248 -14.72 15.03 4.70
C HIS A 248 -15.93 14.19 4.26
N GLU A 249 -16.44 14.47 3.07
CA GLU A 249 -17.56 13.72 2.47
C GLU A 249 -17.09 12.52 1.63
N VAL A 250 -15.77 12.38 1.43
CA VAL A 250 -15.12 11.28 0.71
C VAL A 250 -14.44 10.30 1.68
N PRO A 251 -14.20 9.04 1.28
CA PRO A 251 -13.47 8.10 2.13
C PRO A 251 -12.01 8.50 2.32
N ALA A 252 -11.38 7.97 3.36
CA ALA A 252 -9.94 8.13 3.59
C ALA A 252 -9.17 6.81 3.68
N ILE A 253 -7.88 6.88 3.35
CA ILE A 253 -6.89 5.79 3.53
C ILE A 253 -5.83 6.25 4.51
N VAL A 254 -5.65 5.49 5.59
CA VAL A 254 -4.60 5.68 6.58
C VAL A 254 -3.47 4.69 6.31
N PHE A 255 -2.28 5.19 6.00
CA PHE A 255 -1.12 4.35 5.74
C PHE A 255 0.20 4.99 6.21
N SER A 256 1.25 4.17 6.26
CA SER A 256 2.58 4.58 6.68
C SER A 256 3.52 4.76 5.49
N THR A 257 4.32 5.83 5.51
CA THR A 257 5.52 6.00 4.66
C THR A 257 6.81 5.80 5.47
N GLY A 258 6.78 4.96 6.50
CA GLY A 258 7.95 4.57 7.30
C GLY A 258 8.69 3.36 6.72
N GLY A 259 9.25 2.49 7.57
CA GLY A 259 9.79 1.20 7.15
C GLY A 259 10.98 1.30 6.20
N TYR A 260 10.85 0.72 5.00
CA TYR A 260 11.91 0.75 3.97
C TYR A 260 11.81 1.93 2.99
N THR A 261 10.95 2.90 3.28
CA THR A 261 10.81 4.14 2.52
C THR A 261 12.17 4.81 2.30
N GLY A 262 12.43 5.25 1.07
CA GLY A 262 13.72 5.71 0.56
C GLY A 262 14.41 4.72 -0.40
N ASN A 263 14.01 3.45 -0.37
CA ASN A 263 14.43 2.45 -1.35
C ASN A 263 13.34 2.26 -2.41
N VAL A 264 13.62 2.64 -3.66
CA VAL A 264 12.63 2.65 -4.76
C VAL A 264 11.89 1.32 -4.96
N TYR A 265 12.48 0.16 -4.65
CA TYR A 265 11.75 -1.10 -4.72
C TYR A 265 10.60 -1.11 -3.70
N HIS A 266 10.89 -0.80 -2.44
CA HIS A 266 9.91 -0.79 -1.37
C HIS A 266 8.88 0.34 -1.55
N GLU A 267 9.29 1.47 -2.10
CA GLU A 267 8.39 2.59 -2.40
C GLU A 267 7.25 2.16 -3.33
N PHE A 268 7.58 1.40 -4.39
CA PHE A 268 6.56 0.90 -5.31
C PHE A 268 5.87 -0.34 -4.78
N ASN A 269 6.62 -1.31 -4.26
CA ASN A 269 6.13 -2.62 -3.88
C ASN A 269 5.28 -2.59 -2.61
N ASP A 270 5.73 -1.84 -1.59
CA ASP A 270 5.11 -1.81 -0.27
C ASP A 270 4.25 -0.54 -0.05
N GLY A 271 4.39 0.46 -0.92
CA GLY A 271 3.69 1.75 -0.83
C GLY A 271 2.74 2.03 -2.00
N LEU A 272 3.29 2.44 -3.15
CA LEU A 272 2.52 3.04 -4.25
C LEU A 272 1.60 2.05 -4.98
N ILE A 273 2.05 0.81 -5.26
CA ILE A 273 1.19 -0.23 -5.85
C ILE A 273 0.07 -0.61 -4.86
N PRO A 274 0.36 -0.93 -3.59
CA PRO A 274 -0.68 -1.18 -2.60
C PRO A 274 -1.67 -0.02 -2.41
N LEU A 275 -1.17 1.21 -2.44
CA LEU A 275 -2.01 2.41 -2.40
C LEU A 275 -2.96 2.45 -3.60
N TYR A 276 -2.44 2.26 -4.82
CA TYR A 276 -3.26 2.20 -6.03
C TYR A 276 -4.33 1.10 -5.96
N ILE A 277 -3.98 -0.11 -5.53
CA ILE A 277 -4.93 -1.22 -5.35
C ILE A 277 -6.05 -0.81 -4.39
N THR A 278 -5.69 -0.24 -3.25
CA THR A 278 -6.64 0.15 -2.20
C THR A 278 -7.57 1.27 -2.67
N VAL A 279 -7.03 2.28 -3.36
CA VAL A 279 -7.82 3.40 -3.93
C VAL A 279 -8.86 2.89 -4.92
N GLN A 280 -8.48 1.98 -5.83
CA GLN A 280 -9.38 1.41 -6.83
C GLN A 280 -10.57 0.63 -6.24
N GLN A 281 -10.48 0.23 -4.96
CA GLN A 281 -11.54 -0.51 -4.29
C GLN A 281 -12.51 0.36 -3.50
N ILE A 282 -12.05 1.53 -3.04
CA ILE A 282 -12.81 2.35 -2.09
C ILE A 282 -13.26 3.68 -2.67
N ALA A 283 -12.52 4.25 -3.62
CA ALA A 283 -12.85 5.54 -4.17
C ALA A 283 -14.09 5.40 -5.07
N SER A 284 -15.07 6.26 -4.85
CA SER A 284 -16.31 6.24 -5.65
C SER A 284 -16.12 6.85 -7.03
N ALA A 285 -15.12 7.73 -7.18
CA ALA A 285 -14.71 8.33 -8.45
C ALA A 285 -13.20 8.66 -8.41
N PRO A 286 -12.56 8.92 -9.57
CA PRO A 286 -11.14 9.27 -9.60
C PRO A 286 -10.83 10.49 -8.74
N GLY A 287 -9.83 10.39 -7.88
CA GLY A 287 -9.40 11.48 -7.00
C GLY A 287 -10.23 11.68 -5.72
N GLU A 288 -11.39 11.03 -5.59
CA GLU A 288 -12.32 11.16 -4.45
C GLU A 288 -11.92 10.26 -3.28
N VAL A 289 -10.72 10.53 -2.73
CA VAL A 289 -10.18 9.85 -1.55
C VAL A 289 -9.20 10.75 -0.83
N VAL A 290 -9.28 10.84 0.49
CA VAL A 290 -8.29 11.57 1.30
C VAL A 290 -7.18 10.62 1.75
N LEU A 291 -5.93 11.04 1.58
CA LEU A 291 -4.78 10.28 2.05
C LEU A 291 -4.32 10.80 3.41
N VAL A 292 -4.24 9.91 4.40
CA VAL A 292 -3.79 10.21 5.75
C VAL A 292 -2.51 9.42 6.03
N ILE A 293 -1.40 10.13 6.21
CA ILE A 293 -0.06 9.54 6.31
C ILE A 293 0.47 9.67 7.74
N LEU A 294 0.90 8.54 8.34
CA LEU A 294 1.48 8.52 9.68
C LEU A 294 2.90 9.11 9.70
N GLU A 295 3.89 8.36 9.20
CA GLU A 295 5.29 8.77 9.13
C GLU A 295 5.52 9.67 7.89
N TYR A 296 4.87 10.84 7.88
CA TYR A 296 4.94 11.77 6.77
C TYR A 296 6.37 12.29 6.53
N HIS A 297 6.78 12.30 5.26
CA HIS A 297 8.09 12.74 4.83
C HIS A 297 7.98 13.76 3.69
N PRO A 298 8.35 15.05 3.90
CA PRO A 298 8.26 16.07 2.87
C PRO A 298 9.05 15.74 1.59
N TRP A 299 10.20 15.07 1.74
CA TRP A 299 11.01 14.63 0.60
C TRP A 299 10.32 13.53 -0.22
N TRP A 300 9.53 12.66 0.43
CA TRP A 300 8.77 11.60 -0.23
C TRP A 300 7.64 12.20 -1.05
N MET A 301 6.89 13.13 -0.43
CA MET A 301 5.86 13.90 -1.11
C MET A 301 6.40 14.69 -2.29
N THR A 302 7.58 15.30 -2.16
CA THR A 302 8.23 16.00 -3.27
C THR A 302 8.51 15.04 -4.43
N LYS A 303 9.11 13.87 -4.13
CA LYS A 303 9.54 12.89 -5.12
C LYS A 303 8.39 12.22 -5.88
N TYR A 304 7.29 11.91 -5.19
CA TYR A 304 6.15 11.19 -5.77
C TYR A 304 4.91 12.08 -5.97
N SER A 305 5.05 13.39 -5.83
CA SER A 305 3.95 14.37 -5.93
C SER A 305 3.10 14.17 -7.19
N GLN A 306 3.72 13.87 -8.33
CA GLN A 306 2.96 13.67 -9.57
C GLN A 306 2.06 12.44 -9.53
N ILE A 307 2.53 11.34 -8.91
CA ILE A 307 1.70 10.13 -8.70
C ILE A 307 0.57 10.44 -7.75
N ILE A 308 0.86 11.10 -6.62
CA ILE A 308 -0.14 11.41 -5.61
C ILE A 308 -1.25 12.32 -6.16
N LYS A 309 -0.90 13.29 -7.02
CA LYS A 309 -1.88 14.13 -7.74
C LYS A 309 -2.79 13.37 -8.71
N GLN A 310 -2.38 12.18 -9.18
CA GLN A 310 -3.26 11.31 -9.97
C GLN A 310 -4.17 10.45 -9.08
N ILE A 311 -3.83 10.30 -7.79
CA ILE A 311 -4.54 9.45 -6.84
C ILE A 311 -5.63 10.21 -6.10
N THR A 312 -5.36 11.46 -5.69
CA THR A 312 -6.26 12.27 -4.86
C THR A 312 -6.36 13.71 -5.34
N ASN A 313 -7.57 14.27 -5.30
CA ASN A 313 -7.85 15.69 -5.50
C ASN A 313 -7.80 16.49 -4.17
N HIS A 314 -7.58 15.80 -3.04
CA HIS A 314 -7.65 16.37 -1.71
C HIS A 314 -6.25 16.62 -1.13
N GLU A 315 -6.18 17.51 -0.15
CA GLU A 315 -4.96 17.71 0.62
C GLU A 315 -4.58 16.44 1.39
N VAL A 316 -3.31 16.05 1.31
CA VAL A 316 -2.78 14.93 2.07
C VAL A 316 -2.62 15.33 3.53
N VAL A 317 -3.19 14.54 4.44
CA VAL A 317 -3.13 14.78 5.88
C VAL A 317 -1.86 14.16 6.44
N ASP A 318 -0.94 14.99 6.92
CA ASP A 318 0.16 14.57 7.79
C ASP A 318 -0.39 14.36 9.20
N LEU A 319 -0.56 13.10 9.60
CA LEU A 319 -1.22 12.76 10.86
C LEU A 319 -0.38 13.13 12.10
N ALA A 320 0.94 13.22 11.97
CA ALA A 320 1.83 13.64 13.06
C ALA A 320 1.83 15.18 13.21
N GLY A 321 1.82 15.88 12.08
CA GLY A 321 1.87 17.33 11.98
C GLY A 321 0.52 18.03 12.23
N ASP A 322 -0.56 17.48 11.70
CA ASP A 322 -1.89 18.09 11.78
C ASP A 322 -2.47 18.00 13.21
N LYS A 323 -2.97 19.14 13.69
CA LYS A 323 -3.51 19.30 15.05
C LYS A 323 -5.04 19.32 15.08
N ARG A 324 -5.68 19.10 13.93
CA ARG A 324 -7.13 19.04 13.76
C ARG A 324 -7.61 17.59 13.85
N THR A 325 -8.83 17.40 14.31
CA THR A 325 -9.57 16.14 14.24
C THR A 325 -10.32 16.08 12.90
N HIS A 326 -10.06 15.04 12.11
CA HIS A 326 -10.66 14.83 10.78
C HIS A 326 -11.77 13.80 10.87
N CYS A 327 -12.94 14.13 10.33
CA CYS A 327 -14.14 13.29 10.39
C CYS A 327 -14.54 12.78 9.01
N PHE A 328 -14.87 11.48 8.95
CA PHE A 328 -15.17 10.74 7.72
C PHE A 328 -16.39 9.85 7.93
N ARG A 329 -17.08 9.52 6.84
CA ARG A 329 -18.11 8.48 6.83
C ARG A 329 -17.55 7.08 6.63
N GLU A 330 -16.41 6.97 5.97
CA GLU A 330 -15.70 5.72 5.69
C GLU A 330 -14.19 5.94 5.74
N LEU A 331 -13.49 5.01 6.37
CA LEU A 331 -12.05 5.05 6.56
C LEU A 331 -11.46 3.65 6.40
N THR A 332 -10.39 3.53 5.63
CA THR A 332 -9.59 2.30 5.52
C THR A 332 -8.23 2.53 6.17
N VAL A 333 -7.80 1.63 7.04
CA VAL A 333 -6.50 1.67 7.74
C VAL A 333 -5.67 0.48 7.27
N GLY A 334 -4.52 0.76 6.65
CA GLY A 334 -3.68 -0.23 5.97
C GLY A 334 -3.91 -0.25 4.46
N LEU A 335 -2.97 -0.89 3.75
CA LEU A 335 -3.00 -1.01 2.30
C LEU A 335 -3.16 -2.48 1.88
N GLN A 336 -3.93 -2.73 0.83
CA GLN A 336 -4.04 -4.04 0.21
C GLN A 336 -2.90 -4.27 -0.77
N ILE A 337 -2.33 -5.47 -0.73
CA ILE A 337 -1.21 -5.89 -1.56
C ILE A 337 -1.50 -7.28 -2.11
N HIS A 338 -1.15 -7.51 -3.37
CA HIS A 338 -1.39 -8.81 -4.03
C HIS A 338 -0.11 -9.64 -4.06
N ASP A 339 0.96 -9.11 -4.66
CA ASP A 339 2.17 -9.86 -4.94
C ASP A 339 3.37 -8.90 -5.12
N GLU A 340 4.56 -9.42 -5.39
CA GLU A 340 5.75 -8.61 -5.62
C GLU A 340 5.65 -7.85 -6.96
N LEU A 341 5.79 -6.52 -6.91
CA LEU A 341 5.72 -5.56 -8.01
C LEU A 341 4.62 -5.85 -9.05
N SER A 342 3.51 -6.45 -8.63
CA SER A 342 2.46 -6.87 -9.52
C SER A 342 1.08 -6.81 -8.88
N ILE A 343 0.07 -6.73 -9.73
CA ILE A 343 -1.33 -6.62 -9.35
C ILE A 343 -2.06 -7.80 -9.97
N ASP A 344 -2.64 -8.65 -9.12
CA ASP A 344 -3.63 -9.65 -9.55
C ASP A 344 -5.01 -9.00 -9.72
N SER A 345 -5.46 -8.83 -10.97
CA SER A 345 -6.77 -8.25 -11.28
C SER A 345 -7.95 -9.13 -10.87
N LYS A 346 -7.75 -10.42 -10.62
CA LYS A 346 -8.81 -11.35 -10.21
C LYS A 346 -9.04 -11.35 -8.70
N ALA A 347 -8.06 -10.89 -7.93
CA ALA A 347 -8.09 -10.95 -6.47
C ALA A 347 -8.99 -9.88 -5.81
N SER A 348 -9.46 -8.88 -6.56
CA SER A 348 -9.98 -7.64 -5.96
C SER A 348 -11.25 -7.07 -6.60
N ARG A 349 -12.13 -6.51 -5.75
CA ARG A 349 -13.21 -5.61 -6.18
C ARG A 349 -12.60 -4.38 -6.86
N GLY A 350 -13.27 -3.77 -7.84
CA GLY A 350 -12.71 -2.65 -8.62
C GLY A 350 -11.68 -3.03 -9.70
N LYS A 351 -11.28 -4.31 -9.80
CA LYS A 351 -10.41 -4.89 -10.85
C LYS A 351 -9.15 -4.03 -11.16
N PRO A 352 -8.34 -3.67 -10.16
CA PRO A 352 -7.06 -2.99 -10.41
C PRO A 352 -6.18 -3.86 -11.31
N SER A 353 -5.36 -3.25 -12.16
CA SER A 353 -4.46 -3.98 -13.06
C SER A 353 -3.11 -3.30 -13.18
N MET A 354 -2.08 -4.06 -13.56
CA MET A 354 -0.76 -3.47 -13.83
C MET A 354 -0.79 -2.48 -14.99
N GLU A 355 -1.60 -2.75 -16.01
CA GLU A 355 -1.82 -1.79 -17.11
C GLU A 355 -2.45 -0.48 -16.58
N GLY A 356 -3.42 -0.58 -15.68
CA GLY A 356 -4.03 0.59 -15.02
C GLY A 356 -3.01 1.39 -14.20
N PHE A 357 -2.13 0.70 -13.47
CA PHE A 357 -1.04 1.36 -12.75
C PHE A 357 -0.02 2.02 -13.70
N GLN A 358 0.34 1.36 -14.81
CA GLN A 358 1.21 1.97 -15.83
C GLN A 358 0.56 3.20 -16.47
N ARG A 359 -0.76 3.20 -16.72
CA ARG A 359 -1.49 4.38 -17.18
C ARG A 359 -1.42 5.52 -16.16
N LEU A 360 -1.54 5.22 -14.87
CA LEU A 360 -1.36 6.22 -13.82
C LEU A 360 0.05 6.83 -13.85
N LEU A 361 1.09 6.01 -14.03
CA LEU A 361 2.47 6.49 -14.15
C LEU A 361 2.66 7.35 -15.42
N HIS A 362 2.05 6.96 -16.53
CA HIS A 362 2.06 7.74 -17.76
C HIS A 362 1.33 9.08 -17.59
N ALA A 363 0.18 9.13 -16.92
CA ALA A 363 -0.52 10.36 -16.63
C ALA A 363 0.29 11.29 -15.70
N ALA A 364 0.96 10.71 -14.70
CA ALA A 364 1.81 11.45 -13.76
C ALA A 364 3.04 12.08 -14.45
N TYR A 365 3.68 11.38 -15.38
CA TYR A 365 5.00 11.75 -15.87
C TYR A 365 5.10 12.03 -17.38
N GLY A 366 4.11 11.62 -18.18
CA GLY A 366 4.13 11.73 -19.64
C GLY A 366 3.98 13.15 -20.19
N GLY A 367 3.39 14.07 -19.42
CA GLY A 367 3.25 15.48 -19.80
C GLY A 367 4.43 16.38 -19.38
N VAL A 368 5.41 15.84 -18.67
CA VAL A 368 6.51 16.60 -18.06
C VAL A 368 7.79 16.24 -18.81
N SER A 369 8.28 17.13 -19.70
CA SER A 369 9.60 16.93 -20.29
C SER A 369 10.70 17.04 -19.23
N ALA A 370 11.86 16.42 -19.46
CA ALA A 370 13.04 16.52 -18.59
C ALA A 370 13.56 17.97 -18.37
N ASP A 371 13.12 18.94 -19.20
CA ASP A 371 13.35 20.39 -19.07
C ASP A 371 12.19 21.14 -18.39
N GLY A 372 11.21 20.45 -17.79
CA GLY A 372 10.05 21.07 -17.14
C GLY A 372 9.07 21.78 -18.09
N ARG A 373 9.33 21.83 -19.40
CA ARG A 373 8.37 22.31 -20.40
C ARG A 373 7.22 21.30 -20.52
N LYS A 374 5.99 21.80 -20.39
CA LYS A 374 4.78 21.05 -20.77
C LYS A 374 4.94 20.70 -22.24
N GLN A 375 5.06 19.41 -22.55
CA GLN A 375 5.03 18.96 -23.93
C GLN A 375 3.60 19.22 -24.41
N SER A 376 3.42 20.20 -25.32
CA SER A 376 2.11 20.45 -25.92
C SER A 376 1.61 19.12 -26.50
N THR A 377 0.36 18.79 -26.22
CA THR A 377 -0.37 17.59 -26.61
C THR A 377 -0.56 17.50 -28.14
N LEU A 378 0.53 17.53 -28.90
CA LEU A 378 0.59 17.40 -30.36
C LEU A 378 1.42 16.15 -30.70
N ARG A 379 1.00 15.02 -30.16
CA ARG A 379 1.25 13.68 -30.75
C ARG A 379 -0.04 12.87 -30.82
N SER A 380 -1.17 13.56 -31.01
CA SER A 380 -2.42 12.97 -31.47
C SER A 380 -2.72 13.54 -32.85
N THR A 381 -1.97 13.06 -33.84
CA THR A 381 -2.20 13.21 -35.29
C THR A 381 -1.11 12.42 -36.01
N MET A 382 -1.19 11.09 -35.93
CA MET A 382 -0.55 10.17 -36.89
C MET A 382 -1.66 9.45 -37.66
N LEU A 383 -2.56 10.25 -38.23
CA LEU A 383 -3.41 9.86 -39.35
C LEU A 383 -3.36 11.01 -40.35
N SER A 384 -2.28 11.09 -41.13
CA SER A 384 -2.35 11.73 -42.44
C SER A 384 -1.25 11.15 -43.32
N SER A 385 -1.72 10.50 -44.37
CA SER A 385 -0.99 9.87 -45.45
C SER A 385 -0.05 10.84 -46.17
N ALA A 386 1.24 10.49 -46.23
CA ALA A 386 2.16 10.67 -47.37
C ALA A 386 3.55 10.22 -46.91
N ILE A 387 4.03 9.06 -47.38
CA ILE A 387 5.37 8.54 -47.08
C ILE A 387 6.37 9.15 -48.07
N PRO A 388 7.36 9.95 -47.64
CA PRO A 388 8.59 10.11 -48.42
C PRO A 388 9.42 8.83 -48.26
N ALA A 389 9.90 8.28 -49.38
CA ALA A 389 10.66 7.03 -49.48
C ALA A 389 12.09 7.11 -48.89
N ASN A 390 12.22 7.50 -47.62
CA ASN A 390 13.45 7.38 -46.85
C ASN A 390 13.14 7.24 -45.34
N ILE A 391 12.45 6.16 -44.95
CA ILE A 391 12.24 5.84 -43.54
C ILE A 391 13.59 5.41 -42.96
N GLN A 392 14.31 6.33 -42.32
CA GLN A 392 15.40 5.98 -41.41
C GLN A 392 14.82 5.02 -40.37
N ARG A 393 15.24 3.75 -40.42
CA ARG A 393 14.82 2.77 -39.42
C ARG A 393 15.15 3.34 -38.03
N PRO A 394 14.18 3.43 -37.12
CA PRO A 394 14.41 4.00 -35.80
C PRO A 394 15.50 3.18 -35.10
N VAL A 395 16.55 3.88 -34.66
CA VAL A 395 17.70 3.29 -33.98
C VAL A 395 17.26 2.83 -32.59
N PRO A 396 17.31 1.52 -32.26
CA PRO A 396 16.89 1.04 -30.96
C PRO A 396 17.63 1.72 -29.80
N LYS A 397 16.88 2.20 -28.82
CA LYS A 397 17.41 2.83 -27.60
C LYS A 397 17.69 1.78 -26.53
N LEU A 398 18.95 1.72 -26.10
CA LEU A 398 19.38 0.88 -24.98
C LEU A 398 19.75 1.74 -23.77
N VAL A 399 19.10 1.49 -22.64
CA VAL A 399 19.38 2.15 -21.37
C VAL A 399 20.12 1.21 -20.42
N ILE A 400 21.31 1.63 -19.97
CA ILE A 400 22.09 0.93 -18.95
C ILE A 400 21.86 1.60 -17.60
N ILE A 401 21.36 0.85 -16.62
CA ILE A 401 21.26 1.30 -15.23
C ILE A 401 22.57 0.99 -14.51
N SER A 402 23.35 2.04 -14.29
CA SER A 402 24.67 2.00 -13.65
C SER A 402 24.59 2.09 -12.13
N ARG A 403 25.46 1.34 -11.46
CA ARG A 403 25.59 1.27 -10.01
C ARG A 403 26.98 1.73 -9.58
N THR A 404 27.05 2.55 -8.52
CA THR A 404 28.31 3.17 -8.06
C THR A 404 28.84 2.63 -6.73
N ARG A 405 28.04 1.86 -5.97
CA ARG A 405 28.43 1.32 -4.65
C ARG A 405 28.72 -0.17 -4.67
N SER A 406 27.70 -1.01 -4.78
CA SER A 406 27.82 -2.47 -4.86
C SER A 406 27.20 -3.01 -6.13
N ARG A 407 27.57 -4.23 -6.53
CA ARG A 407 27.10 -4.88 -7.77
C ARG A 407 27.37 -4.04 -9.01
N LYS A 408 28.53 -3.38 -9.06
CA LYS A 408 28.96 -2.55 -10.19
C LYS A 408 29.30 -3.43 -11.39
N LEU A 409 29.02 -2.95 -12.60
CA LEU A 409 29.59 -3.49 -13.82
C LEU A 409 31.01 -2.94 -14.00
N LEU A 410 32.01 -3.77 -13.76
CA LEU A 410 33.42 -3.37 -13.80
C LEU A 410 33.89 -3.05 -15.23
N ASN A 411 33.32 -3.73 -16.22
CA ASN A 411 33.57 -3.50 -17.65
C ASN A 411 32.46 -2.72 -18.37
N GLN A 412 31.74 -1.82 -17.68
CA GLN A 412 30.63 -1.05 -18.27
C GLN A 412 31.03 -0.27 -19.52
N ARG A 413 32.25 0.29 -19.58
CA ARG A 413 32.73 1.02 -20.77
C ARG A 413 32.81 0.11 -22.00
N GLN A 414 33.25 -1.14 -21.83
CA GLN A 414 33.31 -2.11 -22.91
C GLN A 414 31.90 -2.55 -23.34
N LEU A 415 30.98 -2.73 -22.38
CA LEU A 415 29.56 -2.99 -22.69
C LEU A 415 28.94 -1.86 -23.53
N ILE A 416 29.20 -0.59 -23.18
CA ILE A 416 28.73 0.57 -23.95
C ILE A 416 29.31 0.53 -25.38
N SER A 417 30.60 0.25 -25.52
CA SER A 417 31.24 0.15 -26.84
C SER A 417 30.65 -0.98 -27.68
N LEU A 418 30.42 -2.14 -27.05
CA LEU A 418 29.79 -3.29 -27.69
C LEU A 418 28.37 -2.95 -28.18
N ALA A 419 27.53 -2.38 -27.32
CA ALA A 419 26.16 -2.01 -27.67
C ALA A 419 26.10 -0.96 -28.80
N ARG A 420 26.97 0.05 -28.76
CA ARG A 420 27.08 1.04 -29.86
C ARG A 420 27.56 0.39 -31.16
N GLY A 421 28.54 -0.51 -31.08
CA GLY A 421 29.04 -1.26 -32.25
C GLY A 421 27.98 -2.17 -32.88
N LEU A 422 26.99 -2.61 -32.10
CA LEU A 422 25.81 -3.35 -32.58
C LEU A 422 24.70 -2.45 -33.15
N GLY A 423 24.85 -1.12 -33.07
CA GLY A 423 23.92 -0.14 -33.62
C GLY A 423 22.93 0.47 -32.61
N PHE A 424 23.03 0.20 -31.31
CA PHE A 424 22.14 0.82 -30.32
C PHE A 424 22.48 2.29 -30.06
N SER A 425 21.44 3.10 -29.85
CA SER A 425 21.56 4.40 -29.17
C SER A 425 21.63 4.16 -27.65
N VAL A 426 22.84 4.30 -27.08
CA VAL A 426 23.09 3.92 -25.68
C VAL A 426 23.00 5.13 -24.73
N LYS A 427 22.10 5.04 -23.75
CA LYS A 427 22.00 5.95 -22.61
C LYS A 427 22.44 5.24 -21.32
N VAL A 428 23.17 5.93 -20.46
CA VAL A 428 23.53 5.42 -19.13
C VAL A 428 22.82 6.27 -18.07
N LEU A 429 22.08 5.63 -17.18
CA LEU A 429 21.45 6.27 -16.03
C LEU A 429 22.12 5.78 -14.75
N SER A 430 22.42 6.68 -13.82
CA SER A 430 22.90 6.31 -12.48
C SER A 430 21.97 6.92 -11.43
N PRO A 431 20.86 6.24 -11.10
CA PRO A 431 19.85 6.78 -10.21
C PRO A 431 20.43 7.04 -8.81
N LYS A 432 20.15 8.24 -8.29
CA LYS A 432 20.47 8.67 -6.93
C LYS A 432 19.18 8.74 -6.11
N PRO A 433 19.24 8.77 -4.76
CA PRO A 433 18.04 8.89 -3.94
C PRO A 433 17.14 10.09 -4.31
N TRP A 434 17.75 11.21 -4.70
CA TRP A 434 17.07 12.44 -5.12
C TRP A 434 16.88 12.58 -6.64
N THR A 435 17.21 11.55 -7.44
CA THR A 435 16.88 11.58 -8.86
C THR A 435 15.37 11.66 -9.01
N ARG A 436 14.93 12.63 -9.83
CA ARG A 436 13.53 12.88 -10.13
C ARG A 436 12.93 11.70 -10.90
N MET A 437 11.69 11.35 -10.57
CA MET A 437 11.01 10.25 -11.25
C MET A 437 10.67 10.61 -12.70
N GLU A 438 10.42 11.89 -12.98
CA GLU A 438 10.17 12.38 -14.34
C GLU A 438 11.36 12.12 -15.27
N ASP A 439 12.59 12.35 -14.81
CA ASP A 439 13.80 12.15 -15.61
C ASP A 439 13.99 10.67 -15.96
N MET A 440 13.74 9.79 -14.98
CA MET A 440 13.78 8.34 -15.19
C MET A 440 12.68 7.90 -16.17
N TYR A 441 11.48 8.44 -16.03
CA TYR A 441 10.35 8.13 -16.91
C TYR A 441 10.62 8.59 -18.34
N ALA A 442 11.08 9.82 -18.55
CA ALA A 442 11.38 10.38 -19.87
C ALA A 442 12.41 9.54 -20.65
N GLU A 443 13.35 8.91 -19.95
CA GLU A 443 14.36 8.07 -20.57
C GLU A 443 13.88 6.64 -20.84
N LEU A 444 13.05 6.07 -19.94
CA LEU A 444 12.65 4.66 -19.99
C LEU A 444 11.34 4.42 -20.74
N SER A 445 10.43 5.40 -20.82
CA SER A 445 9.17 5.28 -21.56
C SER A 445 9.37 5.15 -23.08
N SER A 446 10.51 5.60 -23.60
CA SER A 446 10.91 5.43 -25.01
C SER A 446 12.00 4.37 -25.20
N CYS A 447 12.33 3.58 -24.17
CA CYS A 447 13.43 2.64 -24.21
C CYS A 447 12.99 1.29 -24.81
N ASP A 448 13.83 0.72 -25.67
CA ASP A 448 13.58 -0.59 -26.30
C ASP A 448 14.29 -1.72 -25.53
N VAL A 449 15.45 -1.43 -24.96
CA VAL A 449 16.24 -2.39 -24.17
C VAL A 449 16.77 -1.75 -22.89
N MET A 450 16.36 -2.24 -21.73
CA MET A 450 16.93 -1.83 -20.45
C MET A 450 17.83 -2.95 -19.91
N ILE A 451 19.04 -2.62 -19.48
CA ILE A 451 19.97 -3.56 -18.84
C ILE A 451 20.49 -3.02 -17.51
N GLY A 452 20.59 -3.89 -16.51
CA GLY A 452 21.26 -3.56 -15.26
C GLY A 452 21.49 -4.78 -14.37
N VAL A 453 22.35 -4.59 -13.37
CA VAL A 453 22.58 -5.62 -12.35
C VAL A 453 21.46 -5.59 -11.33
N HIS A 454 20.98 -6.78 -10.94
CA HIS A 454 19.92 -6.98 -9.96
C HIS A 454 20.05 -6.03 -8.76
N GLY A 455 18.93 -5.38 -8.40
CA GLY A 455 18.80 -4.51 -7.23
C GLY A 455 17.71 -3.46 -7.43
N ALA A 456 17.46 -2.64 -6.40
CA ALA A 456 16.30 -1.73 -6.34
C ALA A 456 16.08 -0.86 -7.59
N ALA A 457 17.13 -0.37 -8.25
CA ALA A 457 17.00 0.45 -9.44
C ALA A 457 16.33 -0.28 -10.64
N MET A 458 16.20 -1.60 -10.58
CA MET A 458 15.46 -2.40 -11.58
C MET A 458 13.95 -2.17 -11.52
N THR A 459 13.40 -1.65 -10.41
CA THR A 459 11.99 -1.27 -10.29
C THR A 459 11.54 -0.29 -11.38
N HIS A 460 12.45 0.49 -11.95
CA HIS A 460 12.14 1.38 -13.07
C HIS A 460 11.72 0.65 -14.36
N LEU A 461 11.79 -0.70 -14.41
CA LEU A 461 11.14 -1.49 -15.46
C LEU A 461 9.64 -1.15 -15.61
N LEU A 462 9.00 -0.65 -14.54
CA LEU A 462 7.60 -0.19 -14.57
C LEU A 462 7.34 0.95 -15.58
N PHE A 463 8.38 1.68 -15.98
CA PHE A 463 8.29 2.76 -16.96
C PHE A 463 8.48 2.30 -18.40
N MET A 464 8.90 1.06 -18.62
CA MET A 464 9.09 0.52 -19.96
C MET A 464 7.75 0.20 -20.64
N ARG A 465 7.74 0.26 -21.97
CA ARG A 465 6.60 -0.15 -22.78
C ARG A 465 6.52 -1.68 -22.84
N PRO A 466 5.31 -2.27 -22.82
CA PRO A 466 5.13 -3.67 -23.19
C PRO A 466 5.77 -3.96 -24.56
N GLY A 467 6.39 -5.13 -24.71
CA GLY A 467 7.17 -5.52 -25.88
C GLY A 467 8.66 -5.15 -25.84
N SER A 468 9.07 -4.20 -24.99
CA SER A 468 10.49 -3.88 -24.77
C SER A 468 11.23 -5.02 -24.07
N THR A 469 12.56 -5.07 -24.24
CA THR A 469 13.43 -6.09 -23.62
C THR A 469 14.02 -5.60 -22.30
N PHE A 470 13.86 -6.38 -21.24
CA PHE A 470 14.47 -6.11 -19.94
C PHE A 470 15.51 -7.19 -19.62
N ILE A 471 16.79 -6.80 -19.60
CA ILE A 471 17.93 -7.67 -19.34
C ILE A 471 18.39 -7.47 -17.90
N GLN A 472 18.23 -8.50 -17.08
CA GLN A 472 18.71 -8.48 -15.70
C GLN A 472 19.99 -9.31 -15.59
N VAL A 473 21.09 -8.66 -15.21
CA VAL A 473 22.32 -9.34 -14.80
C VAL A 473 22.12 -9.83 -13.36
N VAL A 474 22.19 -11.14 -13.15
CA VAL A 474 21.92 -11.84 -11.89
C VAL A 474 23.23 -12.26 -11.24
N PRO A 475 23.65 -11.59 -10.14
CA PRO A 475 24.81 -12.00 -9.37
C PRO A 475 24.64 -13.38 -8.71
N LEU A 476 25.76 -14.01 -8.32
CA LEU A 476 25.73 -15.27 -7.56
C LEU A 476 24.84 -15.13 -6.32
N GLY A 477 24.10 -16.20 -6.00
CA GLY A 477 23.28 -16.28 -4.79
C GLY A 477 22.03 -15.42 -4.79
N THR A 478 21.63 -14.87 -5.95
CA THR A 478 20.46 -13.97 -6.05
C THR A 478 19.37 -14.46 -7.01
N ASP A 479 19.46 -15.70 -7.49
CA ASP A 479 18.56 -16.29 -8.48
C ASP A 479 17.08 -16.16 -8.12
N TRP A 480 16.69 -16.62 -6.93
CA TRP A 480 15.31 -16.54 -6.45
C TRP A 480 14.85 -15.08 -6.32
N ALA A 481 15.69 -14.21 -5.76
CA ALA A 481 15.35 -12.79 -5.60
C ALA A 481 15.22 -12.07 -6.96
N ALA A 482 16.05 -12.43 -7.93
CA ALA A 482 15.99 -11.89 -9.28
C ALA A 482 14.69 -12.26 -9.98
N GLU A 483 14.33 -13.54 -9.93
CA GLU A 483 13.09 -14.04 -10.54
C GLU A 483 11.85 -13.47 -9.86
N THR A 484 11.76 -13.58 -8.54
CA THR A 484 10.58 -13.15 -7.76
C THR A 484 10.37 -11.64 -7.82
N TYR A 485 11.43 -10.83 -7.68
CA TYR A 485 11.25 -9.38 -7.59
C TYR A 485 11.15 -8.66 -8.93
N TYR A 486 11.68 -9.24 -10.02
CA TYR A 486 11.71 -8.54 -11.31
C TYR A 486 11.44 -9.44 -12.51
N GLY A 487 11.82 -10.72 -12.49
CA GLY A 487 11.59 -11.63 -13.61
C GLY A 487 10.11 -11.90 -13.86
N GLU A 488 9.38 -12.39 -12.86
CA GLU A 488 7.93 -12.59 -12.95
C GLU A 488 7.17 -11.27 -13.18
N PRO A 489 7.44 -10.17 -12.43
CA PRO A 489 6.83 -8.88 -12.69
C PRO A 489 7.05 -8.34 -14.11
N ALA A 490 8.27 -8.48 -14.66
CA ALA A 490 8.56 -8.04 -16.03
C ALA A 490 7.71 -8.79 -17.06
N ARG A 491 7.54 -10.11 -16.90
CA ARG A 491 6.67 -10.89 -17.80
C ARG A 491 5.20 -10.50 -17.65
N LYS A 492 4.71 -10.29 -16.42
CA LYS A 492 3.34 -9.80 -16.16
C LYS A 492 3.08 -8.41 -16.76
N LEU A 493 4.13 -7.59 -16.92
CA LEU A 493 4.10 -6.29 -17.59
C LEU A 493 4.22 -6.38 -19.12
N GLY A 494 4.32 -7.58 -19.69
CA GLY A 494 4.47 -7.79 -21.13
C GLY A 494 5.88 -7.45 -21.65
N LEU A 495 6.89 -7.39 -20.78
CA LEU A 495 8.28 -7.21 -21.21
C LEU A 495 8.89 -8.53 -21.64
N HIS A 496 9.79 -8.48 -22.61
CA HIS A 496 10.67 -9.60 -22.91
C HIS A 496 11.80 -9.66 -21.88
N TYR A 497 11.60 -10.44 -20.82
CA TYR A 497 12.59 -10.63 -19.77
C TYR A 497 13.72 -11.57 -20.20
N VAL A 498 14.95 -11.12 -20.04
CA VAL A 498 16.17 -11.90 -20.27
C VAL A 498 17.00 -11.92 -18.99
N GLN A 499 17.25 -13.13 -18.50
CA GLN A 499 18.10 -13.36 -17.34
C GLN A 499 19.53 -13.66 -17.79
N TYR A 500 20.49 -12.82 -17.40
CA TYR A 500 21.92 -13.07 -17.57
C TYR A 500 22.52 -13.51 -16.24
N LYS A 501 22.58 -14.83 -16.00
CA LYS A 501 23.22 -15.39 -14.81
C LYS A 501 24.73 -15.39 -14.99
N ILE A 502 25.44 -14.81 -14.02
CA ILE A 502 26.90 -14.74 -14.08
C ILE A 502 27.51 -16.08 -13.67
N SER A 503 28.62 -16.44 -14.28
CA SER A 503 29.50 -17.49 -13.78
C SER A 503 30.30 -17.02 -12.56
N PRO A 504 30.86 -17.94 -11.76
CA PRO A 504 31.75 -17.59 -10.66
C PRO A 504 32.90 -16.68 -11.06
N GLN A 505 33.50 -16.89 -12.24
CA GLN A 505 34.65 -16.15 -12.75
C GLN A 505 34.30 -14.71 -13.13
N GLU A 506 33.05 -14.43 -13.47
CA GLU A 506 32.55 -13.08 -13.74
C GLU A 506 32.28 -12.30 -12.44
N SER A 507 32.24 -12.97 -11.28
CA SER A 507 32.08 -12.35 -9.97
C SER A 507 33.41 -11.86 -9.41
N SER A 508 33.43 -10.68 -8.80
CA SER A 508 34.60 -10.22 -8.04
C SER A 508 34.92 -11.12 -6.84
N LEU A 509 33.96 -11.93 -6.37
CA LEU A 509 34.16 -12.90 -5.30
C LEU A 509 35.19 -13.98 -5.68
N TRP A 510 35.38 -14.27 -6.97
CA TRP A 510 36.39 -15.23 -7.47
C TRP A 510 37.80 -14.95 -6.95
N LYS A 511 38.13 -13.67 -6.72
CA LYS A 511 39.46 -13.26 -6.21
C LYS A 511 39.61 -13.37 -4.70
N HIS A 512 38.50 -13.58 -3.98
CA HIS A 512 38.46 -13.52 -2.52
C HIS A 512 38.20 -14.87 -1.87
N TYR A 513 37.65 -15.82 -2.61
CA TYR A 513 37.28 -17.15 -2.14
C TYR A 513 37.99 -18.22 -2.95
N GLY A 514 38.29 -19.35 -2.32
CA GLY A 514 38.90 -20.49 -3.01
C GLY A 514 37.97 -21.07 -4.08
N PRO A 515 38.50 -21.71 -5.15
CA PRO A 515 37.68 -22.22 -6.26
C PRO A 515 36.59 -23.23 -5.86
N THR A 516 36.76 -23.89 -4.71
CA THR A 516 35.81 -24.87 -4.16
C THR A 516 34.98 -24.32 -3.00
N ASP A 517 35.12 -23.02 -2.67
CA ASP A 517 34.38 -22.40 -1.57
C ASP A 517 32.87 -22.38 -1.88
N PRO A 518 32.00 -22.74 -0.91
CA PRO A 518 30.55 -22.69 -1.09
C PRO A 518 30.02 -21.32 -1.54
N VAL A 519 30.71 -20.22 -1.24
CA VAL A 519 30.33 -18.88 -1.75
C VAL A 519 30.29 -18.82 -3.29
N LEU A 520 31.12 -19.62 -3.96
CA LEU A 520 31.19 -19.68 -5.41
C LEU A 520 30.42 -20.88 -5.98
N MET A 521 30.49 -22.03 -5.30
CA MET A 521 30.01 -23.32 -5.83
C MET A 521 28.63 -23.74 -5.33
N ASP A 522 28.23 -23.29 -4.13
CA ASP A 522 26.92 -23.57 -3.54
C ASP A 522 26.34 -22.33 -2.83
N PRO A 523 25.95 -21.29 -3.59
CA PRO A 523 25.39 -20.08 -3.00
C PRO A 523 24.11 -20.30 -2.18
N GLU A 524 23.36 -21.36 -2.47
CA GLU A 524 22.16 -21.73 -1.73
C GLU A 524 22.47 -22.16 -0.30
N SER A 525 23.54 -22.93 -0.08
CA SER A 525 24.01 -23.25 1.28
C SER A 525 24.37 -22.01 2.10
N VAL A 526 24.93 -20.98 1.46
CA VAL A 526 25.27 -19.71 2.10
C VAL A 526 23.99 -18.93 2.41
N ASN A 527 23.03 -18.90 1.48
CA ASN A 527 21.74 -18.26 1.70
C ASN A 527 20.94 -18.88 2.85
N ARG A 528 21.04 -20.20 3.05
CA ARG A 528 20.42 -20.90 4.19
C ARG A 528 20.96 -20.46 5.55
N ARG A 529 22.11 -19.77 5.61
CA ARG A 529 22.64 -19.18 6.85
C ARG A 529 21.90 -17.91 7.28
N GLY A 530 21.01 -17.39 6.45
CA GLY A 530 20.11 -16.28 6.76
C GLY A 530 20.41 -15.02 5.95
N TRP A 531 19.42 -14.11 5.94
CA TRP A 531 19.42 -12.89 5.13
C TRP A 531 20.66 -12.01 5.29
N TRP A 532 21.16 -11.88 6.53
CA TRP A 532 22.32 -11.04 6.79
C TRP A 532 23.56 -11.51 6.03
N GLU A 533 23.74 -12.83 5.92
CA GLU A 533 24.87 -13.43 5.22
C GLU A 533 24.74 -13.27 3.70
N THR A 534 23.55 -13.53 3.17
CA THR A 534 23.21 -13.26 1.76
C THR A 534 23.49 -11.82 1.38
N LYS A 535 23.01 -10.87 2.20
CA LYS A 535 23.19 -9.43 1.96
C LYS A 535 24.67 -9.07 1.97
N ARG A 536 25.38 -9.47 3.02
CA ARG A 536 26.80 -9.17 3.23
C ARG A 536 27.67 -9.66 2.07
N ILE A 537 27.45 -10.89 1.62
CA ILE A 537 28.29 -11.53 0.59
C ILE A 537 27.84 -11.11 -0.81
N TYR A 538 26.60 -11.41 -1.17
CA TYR A 538 26.15 -11.35 -2.57
C TYR A 538 25.61 -9.97 -2.98
N LEU A 539 25.09 -9.17 -2.05
CA LEU A 539 24.50 -7.87 -2.37
C LEU A 539 25.45 -6.68 -2.13
N GLU A 540 26.40 -6.82 -1.20
CA GLU A 540 27.30 -5.75 -0.78
C GLU A 540 28.74 -5.92 -1.28
N ARG A 541 29.28 -7.15 -1.30
CA ARG A 541 30.70 -7.42 -1.59
C ARG A 541 31.00 -7.96 -2.99
N GLN A 542 29.96 -8.13 -3.80
CA GLN A 542 30.07 -8.64 -5.16
C GLN A 542 29.92 -7.51 -6.19
N ASN A 543 30.84 -7.48 -7.15
CA ASN A 543 30.77 -6.73 -8.40
C ASN A 543 30.90 -7.71 -9.58
N VAL A 544 30.55 -7.27 -10.77
CA VAL A 544 30.40 -8.14 -11.94
C VAL A 544 31.26 -7.64 -13.10
N THR A 545 31.96 -8.56 -13.75
CA THR A 545 32.61 -8.37 -15.05
C THR A 545 31.95 -9.31 -16.04
N ILE A 546 31.06 -8.80 -16.89
CA ILE A 546 30.27 -9.65 -17.80
C ILE A 546 31.10 -10.17 -18.97
N SER A 547 30.83 -11.39 -19.43
CA SER A 547 31.31 -11.94 -20.69
C SER A 547 30.76 -11.12 -21.87
N LEU A 548 31.65 -10.42 -22.59
CA LEU A 548 31.27 -9.64 -23.76
C LEU A 548 30.76 -10.50 -24.93
N PRO A 549 31.34 -11.69 -25.24
CA PRO A 549 30.80 -12.57 -26.27
C PRO A 549 29.35 -13.02 -25.99
N ASP A 550 29.07 -13.47 -24.77
CA ASP A 550 27.73 -13.94 -24.38
C ASP A 550 26.73 -12.79 -24.37
N MET A 551 27.14 -11.64 -23.83
CA MET A 551 26.32 -10.44 -23.86
C MET A 551 26.09 -9.94 -25.30
N ALA A 552 27.05 -10.08 -26.21
CA ALA A 552 26.87 -9.70 -27.62
C ALA A 552 25.78 -10.53 -28.29
N ALA A 553 25.70 -11.84 -27.99
CA ALA A 553 24.63 -12.69 -28.51
C ALA A 553 23.25 -12.24 -28.01
N ILE A 554 23.12 -11.93 -26.73
CA ILE A 554 21.88 -11.42 -26.13
C ILE A 554 21.49 -10.07 -26.74
N LEU A 555 22.44 -9.15 -26.85
CA LEU A 555 22.18 -7.81 -27.40
C LEU A 555 21.78 -7.85 -28.88
N ARG A 556 22.34 -8.77 -29.69
CA ARG A 556 21.90 -8.97 -31.08
C ARG A 556 20.44 -9.43 -31.15
N SER A 557 20.06 -10.38 -30.30
CA SER A 557 18.66 -10.85 -30.22
C SER A 557 17.70 -9.74 -29.77
N ALA A 558 18.11 -8.96 -28.76
CA ALA A 558 17.34 -7.80 -28.29
C ALA A 558 17.21 -6.72 -29.37
N TYR A 559 18.27 -6.47 -30.15
CA TYR A 559 18.27 -5.50 -31.25
C TYR A 559 17.31 -5.90 -32.37
N ALA A 560 17.38 -7.17 -32.81
CA ALA A 560 16.48 -7.70 -33.83
C ALA A 560 15.01 -7.59 -33.39
N ARG A 561 14.72 -7.88 -32.12
CA ARG A 561 13.38 -7.73 -31.54
C ARG A 561 12.91 -6.28 -31.52
N ALA A 562 13.78 -5.35 -31.10
CA ALA A 562 13.43 -3.92 -31.06
C ALA A 562 13.05 -3.38 -32.45
N ILE A 563 13.79 -3.78 -33.49
CA ILE A 563 13.46 -3.42 -34.88
C ILE A 563 12.12 -4.03 -35.30
N ASN A 564 11.89 -5.32 -35.04
CA ASN A 564 10.67 -6.00 -35.47
C ASN A 564 9.41 -5.46 -34.77
N VAL A 565 9.49 -5.12 -33.48
CA VAL A 565 8.38 -4.49 -32.75
C VAL A 565 8.04 -3.13 -33.33
N THR A 566 9.05 -2.34 -33.72
CA THR A 566 8.82 -1.02 -34.30
C THR A 566 8.13 -1.10 -35.66
N LEU A 567 8.51 -2.09 -36.49
CA LEU A 567 7.91 -2.33 -37.80
C LEU A 567 6.47 -2.88 -37.77
N MET A 568 5.97 -3.32 -36.61
CA MET A 568 4.59 -3.77 -36.43
C MET A 568 3.67 -2.71 -35.79
N GLN A 569 4.22 -1.57 -35.37
CA GLN A 569 3.48 -0.45 -34.78
C GLN A 569 3.30 0.73 -35.75
N ASP A 570 4.02 0.72 -36.86
CA ASP A 570 3.80 1.56 -38.05
C ASP A 570 2.94 0.79 -39.07
#